data_AF-A0A959CLI3-F1
#
_entry.id   AF-A0A959CLI3-F1
#
_cell.length_a   1.000
_cell.length_b   1.000
_cell.length_c   1.000
_cell.angle_alpha   90.00
_cell.angle_beta   90.00
_cell.angle_gamma   90.00
#
_symmetry.space_group_name_H-M   'P 1'
#
loop_
_entity.id
_entity.type
_entity.pdbx_description
1 polymer ?
#
loop_
_entity_poly.entity_id
_entity_poly.type
_entity_poly.pdbx_seq_one_letter_code
_entity_poly.pdbx_strand_id
1 'polypeptide(L)'
;MKHLILLMAFLYSSCATQNRQPQQDGSLTALIRSGQNVYFENQAFDEAVDFTAFLPENLISPGVYQSAVPSSITFKGCTFKKPVTAYRQEQGGKVVFARFAGNVSFIECQFQDEVNFRGSSILGPADFTGSFFAKGASFEEASFHQNAYFKGCNFQGGLRFQNSFFIQKANFMEAQFNGTANFQQTVFNAELQWSLAKFYGYAELSLIDCRSNAFFNYAEFRGRADFSNSTFSRNLDCIGTYHERTAFDNCRFMGEVKFFKSTVENALSFQDCFFLFGAPQLDFLPEDKVVVRARK
;
A
#
# COMPACT_ATOMS: atom_id res chain seq x y z
N MET A 1 -66.60 -2.18 -24.28
CA MET A 1 -65.46 -2.67 -23.47
C MET A 1 -64.16 -2.10 -24.01
N LYS A 2 -63.57 -1.16 -23.26
CA LYS A 2 -62.12 -0.84 -23.13
C LYS A 2 -62.04 0.59 -22.56
N HIS A 3 -61.98 0.67 -21.24
CA HIS A 3 -61.62 1.90 -20.52
C HIS A 3 -60.12 2.13 -20.69
N LEU A 4 -59.74 3.28 -21.26
CA LEU A 4 -58.35 3.72 -21.35
C LEU A 4 -58.03 4.50 -20.07
N ILE A 5 -57.22 3.91 -19.20
CA ILE A 5 -56.74 4.50 -17.95
C ILE A 5 -55.63 5.50 -18.30
N LEU A 6 -55.83 6.78 -17.97
CA LEU A 6 -54.82 7.83 -18.07
C LEU A 6 -53.95 7.78 -16.81
N LEU A 7 -52.76 7.19 -16.91
CA LEU A 7 -51.74 7.21 -15.85
C LEU A 7 -50.82 8.41 -16.06
N MET A 8 -51.06 9.50 -15.30
CA MET A 8 -50.03 10.50 -14.99
C MET A 8 -49.19 9.97 -13.82
N ALA A 9 -47.89 9.81 -14.03
CA ALA A 9 -46.93 9.63 -12.94
C ALA A 9 -45.69 10.48 -13.20
N PHE A 10 -45.31 11.20 -12.15
CA PHE A 10 -44.41 12.35 -12.13
C PHE A 10 -42.96 11.99 -12.51
N LEU A 11 -42.36 12.82 -13.38
CA LEU A 11 -40.91 12.88 -13.53
C LEU A 11 -40.32 13.44 -12.23
N TYR A 12 -39.80 12.57 -11.37
CA TYR A 12 -38.90 12.98 -10.30
C TYR A 12 -37.58 13.41 -10.92
N SER A 13 -37.44 14.71 -11.18
CA SER A 13 -36.13 15.35 -11.31
C SER A 13 -35.46 15.33 -9.94
N SER A 14 -34.76 14.24 -9.60
CA SER A 14 -33.85 14.26 -8.45
C SER A 14 -32.67 15.14 -8.82
N CYS A 15 -32.72 16.38 -8.35
CA CYS A 15 -31.56 17.26 -8.32
C CYS A 15 -30.58 16.64 -7.32
N ALA A 16 -29.74 15.71 -7.78
CA ALA A 16 -28.56 15.29 -7.05
C ALA A 16 -27.59 16.47 -7.13
N THR A 17 -27.65 17.33 -6.12
CA THR A 17 -26.59 18.29 -5.83
C THR A 17 -25.33 17.47 -5.52
N GLN A 18 -24.56 17.18 -6.56
CA GLN A 18 -23.15 16.85 -6.39
C GLN A 18 -22.54 18.03 -5.64
N ASN A 19 -22.22 17.83 -4.36
CA ASN A 19 -21.27 18.68 -3.65
C ASN A 19 -19.91 18.55 -4.37
N ARG A 20 -19.77 19.15 -5.55
CA ARG A 20 -18.47 19.39 -6.16
C ARG A 20 -17.84 20.48 -5.31
N GLN A 21 -16.75 20.15 -4.63
CA GLN A 21 -15.86 21.20 -4.16
C GLN A 21 -15.45 22.04 -5.38
N PRO A 22 -15.36 23.38 -5.25
CA PRO A 22 -14.98 24.24 -6.36
C PRO A 22 -13.69 23.72 -6.99
N GLN A 23 -13.71 23.48 -8.30
CA GLN A 23 -12.53 23.06 -9.05
C GLN A 23 -11.45 24.14 -8.89
N GLN A 24 -10.30 23.79 -8.31
CA GLN A 24 -9.22 24.74 -8.05
C GLN A 24 -8.62 25.18 -9.39
N ASP A 25 -8.65 26.49 -9.65
CA ASP A 25 -8.17 27.08 -10.90
C ASP A 25 -6.68 27.45 -10.72
N GLY A 26 -5.80 26.67 -11.34
CA GLY A 26 -4.35 26.85 -11.23
C GLY A 26 -3.58 25.58 -11.61
N SER A 27 -2.42 25.73 -12.24
CA SER A 27 -1.55 24.58 -12.53
C SER A 27 -1.00 24.00 -11.22
N LEU A 28 -0.81 22.68 -11.18
CA LEU A 28 -0.24 21.96 -10.03
C LEU A 28 1.03 22.64 -9.49
N THR A 29 1.95 23.01 -10.39
CA THR A 29 3.20 23.69 -10.06
C THR A 29 2.97 25.04 -9.38
N ALA A 30 1.99 25.83 -9.86
CA ALA A 30 1.70 27.14 -9.27
C ALA A 30 1.15 27.00 -7.85
N LEU A 31 0.26 26.04 -7.62
CA LEU A 31 -0.33 25.75 -6.30
C LEU A 31 0.72 25.29 -5.28
N ILE A 32 1.62 24.39 -5.69
CA ILE A 32 2.70 23.92 -4.82
C ILE A 32 3.68 25.07 -4.51
N ARG A 33 4.02 25.91 -5.49
CA ARG A 33 4.92 27.06 -5.30
C ARG A 33 4.31 28.16 -4.43
N SER A 34 3.00 28.33 -4.43
CA SER A 34 2.30 29.28 -3.57
C SER A 34 2.09 28.75 -2.14
N GLY A 35 2.44 27.48 -1.88
CA GLY A 35 2.21 26.81 -0.59
C GLY A 35 0.74 26.51 -0.32
N GLN A 36 -0.13 26.64 -1.33
CA GLN A 36 -1.55 26.30 -1.21
C GLN A 36 -1.73 24.79 -1.25
N ASN A 37 -2.72 24.30 -0.50
CA ASN A 37 -3.15 22.91 -0.61
C ASN A 37 -3.64 22.65 -2.04
N VAL A 38 -3.33 21.46 -2.53
CA VAL A 38 -3.66 20.99 -3.88
C VAL A 38 -4.89 20.10 -3.80
N TYR A 39 -5.91 20.41 -4.59
CA TYR A 39 -7.07 19.55 -4.79
C TYR A 39 -7.44 19.47 -6.27
N PHE A 40 -7.42 18.26 -6.83
CA PHE A 40 -7.91 17.96 -8.17
C PHE A 40 -8.85 16.75 -8.12
N GLU A 41 -9.95 16.82 -8.88
CA GLU A 41 -10.93 15.74 -8.94
C GLU A 41 -11.32 15.44 -10.39
N ASN A 42 -11.31 14.15 -10.75
CA ASN A 42 -11.71 13.62 -12.07
C ASN A 42 -10.98 14.26 -13.27
N GLN A 43 -9.72 14.65 -13.09
CA GLN A 43 -8.88 15.24 -14.14
C GLN A 43 -7.85 14.25 -14.69
N ALA A 44 -7.44 14.46 -15.93
CA ALA A 44 -6.33 13.74 -16.56
C ALA A 44 -5.08 14.62 -16.62
N PHE A 45 -3.94 14.04 -16.28
CA PHE A 45 -2.61 14.65 -16.37
C PHE A 45 -1.82 13.94 -17.47
N ASP A 46 -1.58 14.67 -18.56
CA ASP A 46 -0.88 14.17 -19.75
C ASP A 46 0.64 14.33 -19.67
N GLU A 47 1.13 15.09 -18.69
CA GLU A 47 2.55 15.36 -18.43
C GLU A 47 3.01 14.69 -17.13
N ALA A 48 4.32 14.48 -17.02
CA ALA A 48 4.92 13.92 -15.82
C ALA A 48 4.75 14.87 -14.62
N VAL A 49 4.50 14.30 -13.44
CA VAL A 49 4.43 15.03 -12.17
C VAL A 49 5.67 14.70 -11.37
N ASP A 50 6.56 15.68 -11.21
CA ASP A 50 7.80 15.53 -10.43
C ASP A 50 7.80 16.46 -9.20
N PHE A 51 7.49 15.90 -8.04
CA PHE A 51 7.50 16.59 -6.75
C PHE A 51 8.90 17.05 -6.31
N THR A 52 9.96 16.51 -6.90
CA THR A 52 11.34 16.98 -6.66
C THR A 52 11.71 18.21 -7.48
N ALA A 53 10.89 18.60 -8.46
CA ALA A 53 11.18 19.71 -9.38
C ALA A 53 10.38 20.99 -9.07
N PHE A 54 9.39 20.94 -8.20
CA PHE A 54 8.51 22.09 -7.95
C PHE A 54 9.13 23.17 -7.07
N LEU A 55 10.01 22.79 -6.13
CA LEU A 55 10.55 23.64 -5.07
C LEU A 55 12.07 23.49 -4.92
N PRO A 56 12.76 24.46 -4.29
CA PRO A 56 14.20 24.41 -4.08
C PRO A 56 14.66 23.20 -3.26
N GLU A 57 15.86 22.72 -3.59
CA GLU A 57 16.49 21.57 -2.98
C GLU A 57 17.37 21.97 -1.79
N ASN A 58 17.25 21.23 -0.69
CA ASN A 58 18.06 21.41 0.50
C ASN A 58 19.07 20.27 0.61
N LEU A 59 20.34 20.59 0.86
CA LEU A 59 21.39 19.60 1.06
C LEU A 59 21.17 18.86 2.39
N ILE A 60 21.15 17.52 2.35
CA ILE A 60 21.06 16.67 3.54
C ILE A 60 22.43 16.07 3.87
N SER A 61 23.11 15.55 2.87
CA SER A 61 24.48 15.02 2.95
C SER A 61 25.15 15.11 1.57
N PRO A 62 26.46 14.89 1.43
CA PRO A 62 27.13 14.99 0.13
C PRO A 62 26.45 14.13 -0.94
N GLY A 63 25.96 14.78 -2.00
CA GLY A 63 25.24 14.13 -3.11
C GLY A 63 23.76 13.83 -2.84
N VAL A 64 23.23 14.12 -1.65
CA VAL A 64 21.84 13.81 -1.27
C VAL A 64 21.09 15.08 -0.89
N TYR A 65 19.99 15.33 -1.58
CA TYR A 65 19.17 16.52 -1.44
C TYR A 65 17.72 16.17 -1.20
N GLN A 66 17.00 17.13 -0.62
CA GLN A 66 15.58 17.01 -0.32
C GLN A 66 14.80 18.23 -0.82
N SER A 67 13.71 18.00 -1.54
CA SER A 67 12.71 19.02 -1.88
C SER A 67 11.56 18.96 -0.86
N ALA A 68 11.32 20.06 -0.14
CA ALA A 68 10.25 20.12 0.85
C ALA A 68 8.95 20.59 0.21
N VAL A 69 7.92 19.75 0.21
CA VAL A 69 6.57 20.06 -0.30
C VAL A 69 5.67 20.42 0.90
N PRO A 70 5.39 21.71 1.13
CA PRO A 70 4.65 22.15 2.32
C PRO A 70 3.15 21.90 2.20
N SER A 71 2.63 21.87 0.98
CA SER A 71 1.21 21.70 0.68
C SER A 71 0.71 20.28 1.00
N SER A 72 -0.52 20.18 1.50
CA SER A 72 -1.25 18.92 1.40
C SER A 72 -1.71 18.71 -0.03
N ILE A 73 -1.63 17.47 -0.50
CA ILE A 73 -1.94 17.08 -1.87
C ILE A 73 -3.10 16.12 -1.87
N THR A 74 -4.14 16.44 -2.64
CA THR A 74 -5.27 15.56 -2.89
C THR A 74 -5.60 15.49 -4.38
N PHE A 75 -5.54 14.27 -4.91
CA PHE A 75 -6.11 13.90 -6.19
C PHE A 75 -7.20 12.86 -5.95
N LYS A 76 -8.36 13.02 -6.55
CA LYS A 76 -9.48 12.10 -6.42
C LYS A 76 -10.04 11.72 -7.78
N GLY A 77 -10.08 10.44 -8.14
CA GLY A 77 -10.56 10.00 -9.45
C GLY A 77 -9.69 10.49 -10.63
N CYS A 78 -8.47 10.97 -10.37
CA CYS A 78 -7.60 11.53 -11.39
C CYS A 78 -6.86 10.43 -12.17
N THR A 79 -6.52 10.70 -13.41
CA THR A 79 -5.71 9.81 -14.26
C THR A 79 -4.36 10.45 -14.57
N PHE A 80 -3.27 9.73 -14.35
CA PHE A 80 -1.90 10.15 -14.69
C PHE A 80 -1.39 9.28 -15.84
N LYS A 81 -1.17 9.89 -17.01
CA LYS A 81 -0.71 9.18 -18.21
C LYS A 81 0.82 9.06 -18.31
N LYS A 82 1.52 9.84 -17.49
CA LYS A 82 2.98 9.91 -17.41
C LYS A 82 3.43 9.68 -15.97
N PRO A 83 4.74 9.46 -15.73
CA PRO A 83 5.23 9.13 -14.40
C PRO A 83 4.87 10.17 -13.33
N VAL A 84 4.57 9.67 -12.13
CA VAL A 84 4.41 10.49 -10.93
C VAL A 84 5.56 10.15 -9.98
N THR A 85 6.44 11.11 -9.74
CA THR A 85 7.66 10.87 -8.99
C THR A 85 7.93 11.92 -7.92
N ALA A 86 8.55 11.45 -6.85
CA ALA A 86 9.11 12.19 -5.74
C ALA A 86 10.58 11.79 -5.52
N TYR A 87 11.24 11.27 -6.56
CA TYR A 87 12.63 10.85 -6.57
C TYR A 87 13.29 11.19 -7.91
N ARG A 88 14.49 11.76 -7.87
CA ARG A 88 15.29 12.05 -9.06
C ARG A 88 16.75 11.72 -8.81
N GLN A 89 17.38 11.10 -9.80
CA GLN A 89 18.83 10.86 -9.80
C GLN A 89 19.44 11.53 -11.02
N GLU A 90 20.48 12.32 -10.77
CA GLU A 90 21.18 13.12 -11.78
C GLU A 90 22.56 12.52 -12.08
N GLN A 91 23.16 12.96 -13.20
CA GLN A 91 24.53 12.60 -13.53
C GLN A 91 25.49 13.08 -12.43
N GLY A 92 26.53 12.29 -12.13
CA GLY A 92 27.46 12.60 -11.04
C GLY A 92 27.01 12.12 -9.65
N GLY A 93 25.90 11.37 -9.57
CA GLY A 93 25.47 10.69 -8.35
C GLY A 93 24.62 11.54 -7.40
N LYS A 94 24.22 12.74 -7.81
CA LYS A 94 23.27 13.56 -7.06
C LYS A 94 21.89 12.89 -7.04
N VAL A 95 21.31 12.76 -5.86
CA VAL A 95 19.97 12.22 -5.62
C VAL A 95 19.12 13.28 -4.92
N VAL A 96 17.87 13.42 -5.37
CA VAL A 96 16.87 14.30 -4.77
C VAL A 96 15.62 13.48 -4.46
N PHE A 97 15.09 13.59 -3.25
CA PHE A 97 13.79 13.02 -2.89
C PHE A 97 12.87 14.07 -2.26
N ALA A 98 11.56 13.86 -2.33
CA ALA A 98 10.60 14.80 -1.76
C ALA A 98 10.28 14.47 -0.30
N ARG A 99 10.08 15.52 0.50
CA ARG A 99 9.51 15.44 1.85
C ARG A 99 8.18 16.18 1.86
N PHE A 100 7.12 15.48 2.20
CA PHE A 100 5.77 16.04 2.25
C PHE A 100 5.44 16.41 3.68
N ALA A 101 5.23 17.70 3.94
CA ALA A 101 4.86 18.19 5.27
C ALA A 101 3.40 17.88 5.60
N GLY A 102 2.54 17.84 4.59
CA GLY A 102 1.12 17.56 4.70
C GLY A 102 0.72 16.18 4.21
N ASN A 103 -0.58 16.03 3.96
CA ASN A 103 -1.18 14.79 3.48
C ASN A 103 -0.77 14.54 2.02
N VAL A 104 -0.67 13.27 1.63
CA VAL A 104 -0.49 12.86 0.23
C VAL A 104 -1.60 11.88 -0.12
N SER A 105 -2.58 12.34 -0.87
CA SER A 105 -3.79 11.58 -1.18
C SER A 105 -3.98 11.45 -2.69
N PHE A 106 -4.06 10.22 -3.16
CA PHE A 106 -4.43 9.79 -4.51
C PHE A 106 -5.56 8.76 -4.36
N ILE A 107 -6.77 9.24 -4.20
CA ILE A 107 -7.94 8.40 -3.93
C ILE A 107 -8.59 8.02 -5.26
N GLU A 108 -8.82 6.74 -5.50
CA GLU A 108 -9.46 6.22 -6.72
C GLU A 108 -8.78 6.70 -8.01
N CYS A 109 -7.46 6.94 -7.96
CA CYS A 109 -6.69 7.45 -9.09
C CYS A 109 -6.19 6.32 -9.99
N GLN A 110 -5.92 6.64 -11.25
CA GLN A 110 -5.36 5.72 -12.24
C GLN A 110 -3.96 6.17 -12.65
N PHE A 111 -2.95 5.36 -12.35
CA PHE A 111 -1.58 5.58 -12.81
C PHE A 111 -1.29 4.66 -14.00
N GLN A 112 -1.20 5.22 -15.19
CA GLN A 112 -0.92 4.47 -16.42
C GLN A 112 0.59 4.26 -16.66
N ASP A 113 1.42 4.98 -15.91
CA ASP A 113 2.88 4.89 -15.95
C ASP A 113 3.46 4.68 -14.54
N GLU A 114 4.79 4.65 -14.43
CA GLU A 114 5.48 4.39 -13.17
C GLU A 114 5.20 5.43 -12.08
N VAL A 115 5.11 4.94 -10.84
CA VAL A 115 5.02 5.76 -9.64
C VAL A 115 6.27 5.55 -8.80
N ASN A 116 6.94 6.63 -8.40
CA ASN A 116 8.19 6.52 -7.66
C ASN A 116 8.31 7.56 -6.53
N PHE A 117 8.04 7.11 -5.31
CA PHE A 117 8.20 7.82 -4.04
C PHE A 117 9.39 7.31 -3.22
N ARG A 118 10.41 6.74 -3.88
CA ARG A 118 11.62 6.24 -3.21
C ARG A 118 12.24 7.30 -2.29
N GLY A 119 12.58 6.92 -1.08
CA GLY A 119 13.20 7.78 -0.05
C GLY A 119 12.29 8.88 0.50
N SER A 120 11.03 8.95 0.08
CA SER A 120 10.13 10.04 0.49
C SER A 120 9.77 9.94 1.97
N SER A 121 9.69 11.10 2.64
CA SER A 121 9.15 11.20 4.00
C SER A 121 7.81 11.91 3.95
N ILE A 122 6.74 11.21 4.32
CA ILE A 122 5.36 11.73 4.33
C ILE A 122 4.94 11.93 5.78
N LEU A 123 4.82 13.21 6.19
CA LEU A 123 4.53 13.59 7.57
C LEU A 123 3.04 13.55 7.91
N GLY A 124 2.17 13.82 6.93
CA GLY A 124 0.73 13.62 7.06
C GLY A 124 0.31 12.19 6.70
N PRO A 125 -1.00 11.88 6.73
CA PRO A 125 -1.53 10.64 6.18
C PRO A 125 -1.19 10.48 4.69
N ALA A 126 -0.91 9.25 4.29
CA ALA A 126 -0.77 8.86 2.90
C ALA A 126 -1.99 8.01 2.52
N ASP A 127 -2.75 8.41 1.50
CA ASP A 127 -3.99 7.72 1.13
C ASP A 127 -4.04 7.45 -0.37
N PHE A 128 -3.87 6.19 -0.75
CA PHE A 128 -3.96 5.70 -2.11
C PHE A 128 -5.24 4.87 -2.35
N THR A 129 -6.20 4.91 -1.42
CA THR A 129 -7.38 4.02 -1.41
C THR A 129 -8.06 3.92 -2.77
N GLY A 130 -8.31 2.69 -3.23
CA GLY A 130 -9.00 2.39 -4.49
C GLY A 130 -8.19 2.70 -5.76
N SER A 131 -6.93 3.11 -5.66
CA SER A 131 -6.13 3.46 -6.83
C SER A 131 -5.64 2.25 -7.62
N PHE A 132 -5.48 2.46 -8.93
CA PHE A 132 -4.98 1.48 -9.89
C PHE A 132 -3.60 1.87 -10.40
N PHE A 133 -2.66 0.92 -10.38
CA PHE A 133 -1.29 1.09 -10.84
C PHE A 133 -1.00 0.13 -12.00
N ALA A 134 -0.99 0.65 -13.23
CA ALA A 134 -0.79 -0.15 -14.44
C ALA A 134 0.64 -0.70 -14.56
N LYS A 135 1.63 0.07 -14.09
CA LYS A 135 3.06 -0.27 -14.07
C LYS A 135 3.58 -0.33 -12.63
N GLY A 136 4.91 -0.32 -12.47
CA GLY A 136 5.55 -0.41 -11.17
C GLY A 136 5.29 0.81 -10.27
N ALA A 137 5.13 0.55 -8.98
CA ALA A 137 5.03 1.56 -7.93
C ALA A 137 6.14 1.32 -6.89
N SER A 138 6.99 2.32 -6.67
CA SER A 138 8.09 2.27 -5.70
C SER A 138 7.88 3.24 -4.56
N PHE A 139 8.02 2.73 -3.34
CA PHE A 139 8.08 3.41 -2.06
C PHE A 139 9.27 2.87 -1.24
N GLU A 140 10.30 2.37 -1.92
CA GLU A 140 11.54 1.91 -1.27
C GLU A 140 12.10 3.02 -0.38
N GLU A 141 12.57 2.67 0.81
CA GLU A 141 13.16 3.60 1.77
C GLU A 141 12.22 4.75 2.20
N ALA A 142 10.92 4.68 1.86
CA ALA A 142 9.95 5.69 2.24
C ALA A 142 9.57 5.58 3.73
N SER A 143 9.29 6.71 4.36
CA SER A 143 8.81 6.78 5.74
C SER A 143 7.41 7.39 5.82
N PHE A 144 6.46 6.64 6.39
CA PHE A 144 5.09 7.05 6.63
C PHE A 144 4.90 7.36 8.11
N HIS A 145 4.75 8.64 8.45
CA HIS A 145 4.68 9.08 9.84
C HIS A 145 3.27 9.02 10.44
N GLN A 146 2.25 8.99 9.59
CA GLN A 146 0.86 8.79 9.95
C GLN A 146 0.31 7.56 9.24
N ASN A 147 -0.98 7.29 9.41
CA ASN A 147 -1.61 6.14 8.78
C ASN A 147 -1.41 6.17 7.26
N ALA A 148 -1.06 5.02 6.70
CA ALA A 148 -0.91 4.80 5.28
C ALA A 148 -2.00 3.87 4.78
N TYR A 149 -2.80 4.33 3.83
CA TYR A 149 -3.95 3.61 3.29
C TYR A 149 -3.71 3.23 1.84
N PHE A 150 -3.75 1.94 1.57
CA PHE A 150 -3.71 1.31 0.25
C PHE A 150 -4.91 0.36 0.10
N LYS A 151 -5.98 0.63 0.84
CA LYS A 151 -7.19 -0.21 0.85
C LYS A 151 -7.74 -0.32 -0.58
N GLY A 152 -8.05 -1.53 -1.04
CA GLY A 152 -8.66 -1.76 -2.35
C GLY A 152 -7.80 -1.35 -3.55
N CYS A 153 -6.51 -1.07 -3.35
CA CYS A 153 -5.60 -0.77 -4.45
C CYS A 153 -5.42 -1.99 -5.37
N ASN A 154 -5.17 -1.73 -6.65
CA ASN A 154 -4.83 -2.77 -7.62
C ASN A 154 -3.49 -2.46 -8.28
N PHE A 155 -2.49 -3.30 -7.99
CA PHE A 155 -1.14 -3.20 -8.53
C PHE A 155 -0.95 -4.24 -9.65
N GLN A 156 -1.02 -3.80 -10.91
CA GLN A 156 -0.73 -4.66 -12.06
C GLN A 156 0.78 -4.86 -12.23
N GLY A 157 1.57 -3.79 -12.07
CA GLY A 157 3.01 -3.88 -11.97
C GLY A 157 3.51 -4.27 -10.58
N GLY A 158 4.84 -4.34 -10.43
CA GLY A 158 5.45 -4.64 -9.14
C GLY A 158 5.33 -3.48 -8.15
N LEU A 159 5.05 -3.80 -6.88
CA LEU A 159 5.03 -2.87 -5.76
C LEU A 159 6.25 -3.08 -4.88
N ARG A 160 6.93 -1.99 -4.53
CA ARG A 160 8.20 -2.02 -3.79
C ARG A 160 8.15 -1.13 -2.55
N PHE A 161 8.38 -1.73 -1.39
CA PHE A 161 8.46 -1.09 -0.06
C PHE A 161 9.75 -1.47 0.68
N GLN A 162 10.77 -1.95 -0.04
CA GLN A 162 12.00 -2.41 0.59
C GLN A 162 12.60 -1.33 1.48
N ASN A 163 12.98 -1.71 2.70
CA ASN A 163 13.51 -0.79 3.70
C ASN A 163 12.59 0.39 4.07
N SER A 164 11.29 0.31 3.80
CA SER A 164 10.34 1.35 4.20
C SER A 164 9.97 1.27 5.68
N PHE A 165 9.50 2.38 6.23
CA PHE A 165 9.13 2.50 7.65
C PHE A 165 7.69 3.02 7.79
N PHE A 166 6.80 2.19 8.36
CA PHE A 166 5.43 2.58 8.72
C PHE A 166 5.36 2.83 10.22
N ILE A 167 5.30 4.10 10.63
CA ILE A 167 5.27 4.50 12.05
C ILE A 167 3.91 4.20 12.67
N GLN A 168 2.86 4.54 11.93
CA GLN A 168 1.47 4.29 12.29
C GLN A 168 0.88 3.19 11.41
N LYS A 169 -0.44 3.00 11.48
CA LYS A 169 -1.12 1.87 10.84
C LYS A 169 -0.86 1.83 9.34
N ALA A 170 -0.58 0.63 8.82
CA ALA A 170 -0.47 0.35 7.40
C ALA A 170 -1.66 -0.53 6.97
N ASN A 171 -2.51 -0.01 6.09
CA ASN A 171 -3.76 -0.64 5.71
C ASN A 171 -3.78 -0.98 4.22
N PHE A 172 -3.68 -2.27 3.88
CA PHE A 172 -3.88 -2.79 2.53
C PHE A 172 -5.03 -3.78 2.46
N MET A 173 -6.07 -3.60 3.29
CA MET A 173 -7.27 -4.45 3.20
C MET A 173 -7.82 -4.44 1.78
N GLU A 174 -8.25 -5.59 1.27
CA GLU A 174 -8.83 -5.74 -0.08
C GLU A 174 -7.88 -5.37 -1.24
N ALA A 175 -6.59 -5.08 -0.97
CA ALA A 175 -5.62 -4.76 -2.01
C ALA A 175 -5.28 -5.99 -2.86
N GLN A 176 -5.01 -5.78 -4.14
CA GLN A 176 -4.65 -6.83 -5.09
C GLN A 176 -3.26 -6.58 -5.68
N PHE A 177 -2.36 -7.54 -5.48
CA PHE A 177 -1.00 -7.53 -6.00
C PHE A 177 -0.90 -8.56 -7.13
N ASN A 178 -1.10 -8.10 -8.36
CA ASN A 178 -0.99 -8.92 -9.57
C ASN A 178 0.47 -9.07 -10.01
N GLY A 179 1.25 -8.00 -9.84
CA GLY A 179 2.72 -8.04 -9.94
C GLY A 179 3.38 -8.55 -8.66
N THR A 180 4.72 -8.56 -8.66
CA THR A 180 5.50 -8.87 -7.44
C THR A 180 5.26 -7.81 -6.36
N ALA A 181 4.97 -8.22 -5.14
CA ALA A 181 4.89 -7.35 -3.98
C ALA A 181 6.11 -7.56 -3.10
N ASN A 182 6.98 -6.55 -2.99
CA ASN A 182 8.21 -6.65 -2.23
C ASN A 182 8.19 -5.70 -1.03
N PHE A 183 8.13 -6.28 0.16
CA PHE A 183 8.20 -5.60 1.46
C PHE A 183 9.44 -6.05 2.24
N GLN A 184 10.48 -6.55 1.56
CA GLN A 184 11.69 -7.02 2.24
C GLN A 184 12.24 -5.93 3.17
N GLN A 185 12.56 -6.30 4.42
CA GLN A 185 13.09 -5.38 5.42
C GLN A 185 12.18 -4.17 5.75
N THR A 186 10.90 -4.22 5.39
CA THR A 186 9.93 -3.22 5.84
C THR A 186 9.66 -3.38 7.34
N VAL A 187 9.60 -2.26 8.05
CA VAL A 187 9.17 -2.24 9.45
C VAL A 187 7.76 -1.67 9.56
N PHE A 188 6.89 -2.42 10.22
CA PHE A 188 5.55 -2.02 10.61
C PHE A 188 5.52 -1.79 12.11
N ASN A 189 5.68 -0.53 12.51
CA ASN A 189 5.78 -0.17 13.93
C ASN A 189 4.42 -0.25 14.64
N ALA A 190 3.33 -0.01 13.91
CA ALA A 190 1.97 -0.19 14.38
C ALA A 190 1.28 -1.33 13.62
N GLU A 191 -0.05 -1.36 13.67
CA GLU A 191 -0.86 -2.43 13.10
C GLU A 191 -0.67 -2.57 11.58
N LEU A 192 -0.49 -3.81 11.12
CA LEU A 192 -0.50 -4.19 9.71
C LEU A 192 -1.83 -4.88 9.37
N GLN A 193 -2.55 -4.35 8.39
CA GLN A 193 -3.83 -4.90 7.92
C GLN A 193 -3.74 -5.37 6.47
N TRP A 194 -3.79 -6.69 6.28
CA TRP A 194 -3.91 -7.38 4.99
C TRP A 194 -5.16 -8.26 4.91
N SER A 195 -6.13 -8.06 5.80
CA SER A 195 -7.38 -8.80 5.72
C SER A 195 -8.01 -8.63 4.34
N LEU A 196 -8.45 -9.72 3.71
CA LEU A 196 -8.99 -9.78 2.34
C LEU A 196 -8.02 -9.36 1.22
N ALA A 197 -6.74 -9.14 1.49
CA ALA A 197 -5.75 -8.83 0.46
C ALA A 197 -5.43 -10.06 -0.39
N LYS A 198 -5.09 -9.85 -1.67
CA LYS A 198 -4.81 -10.92 -2.64
C LYS A 198 -3.46 -10.73 -3.28
N PHE A 199 -2.56 -11.68 -3.06
CA PHE A 199 -1.23 -11.73 -3.66
C PHE A 199 -1.24 -12.79 -4.76
N TYR A 200 -1.43 -12.37 -6.01
CA TYR A 200 -1.38 -13.26 -7.17
C TYR A 200 0.06 -13.42 -7.67
N GLY A 201 0.86 -12.36 -7.62
CA GLY A 201 2.29 -12.40 -7.88
C GLY A 201 3.12 -12.92 -6.70
N TYR A 202 4.44 -12.99 -6.88
CA TYR A 202 5.36 -13.32 -5.79
C TYR A 202 5.30 -12.25 -4.69
N ALA A 203 5.14 -12.69 -3.43
CA ALA A 203 5.19 -11.84 -2.26
C ALA A 203 6.54 -12.05 -1.53
N GLU A 204 7.46 -11.11 -1.72
CA GLU A 204 8.74 -11.06 -1.02
C GLU A 204 8.55 -10.29 0.29
N LEU A 205 8.44 -11.02 1.39
CA LEU A 205 8.10 -10.52 2.72
C LEU A 205 9.18 -10.91 3.73
N SER A 206 10.38 -11.27 3.27
CA SER A 206 11.47 -11.67 4.16
C SER A 206 11.95 -10.49 5.00
N LEU A 207 12.41 -10.79 6.21
CA LEU A 207 12.99 -9.81 7.13
C LEU A 207 12.03 -8.67 7.54
N ILE A 208 10.71 -8.84 7.43
CA ILE A 208 9.78 -7.83 7.96
C ILE A 208 9.80 -7.81 9.49
N ASP A 209 9.64 -6.62 10.06
CA ASP A 209 9.52 -6.41 11.51
C ASP A 209 8.13 -5.84 11.84
N CYS A 210 7.22 -6.73 12.24
CA CYS A 210 5.88 -6.39 12.68
C CYS A 210 5.88 -6.19 14.20
N ARG A 211 5.83 -4.94 14.66
CA ARG A 211 5.96 -4.60 16.10
C ARG A 211 4.63 -4.59 16.84
N SER A 212 3.52 -4.54 16.11
CA SER A 212 2.16 -4.65 16.64
C SER A 212 1.44 -5.85 16.01
N ASN A 213 0.12 -5.95 16.20
CA ASN A 213 -0.70 -7.02 15.62
C ASN A 213 -0.66 -6.95 14.08
N ALA A 214 -0.59 -8.13 13.46
CA ALA A 214 -0.69 -8.31 12.02
C ALA A 214 -1.94 -9.15 11.70
N PHE A 215 -2.82 -8.59 10.86
CA PHE A 215 -4.13 -9.18 10.56
C PHE A 215 -4.24 -9.52 9.07
N PHE A 216 -4.16 -10.80 8.75
CA PHE A 216 -4.20 -11.36 7.39
C PHE A 216 -5.50 -12.13 7.14
N ASN A 217 -6.55 -11.90 7.93
CA ASN A 217 -7.77 -12.68 7.89
C ASN A 217 -8.38 -12.68 6.48
N TYR A 218 -8.67 -13.86 5.94
CA TYR A 218 -9.20 -14.05 4.59
C TYR A 218 -8.30 -13.53 3.46
N ALA A 219 -7.01 -13.31 3.73
CA ALA A 219 -6.04 -13.02 2.69
C ALA A 219 -5.76 -14.25 1.81
N GLU A 220 -5.47 -14.02 0.53
CA GLU A 220 -5.15 -15.05 -0.45
C GLU A 220 -3.72 -14.88 -0.97
N PHE A 221 -2.80 -15.75 -0.56
CA PHE A 221 -1.45 -15.86 -1.14
C PHE A 221 -1.47 -16.91 -2.26
N ARG A 222 -1.92 -16.49 -3.45
CA ARG A 222 -1.99 -17.37 -4.63
C ARG A 222 -0.69 -17.47 -5.40
N GLY A 223 0.16 -16.45 -5.32
CA GLY A 223 1.57 -16.57 -5.64
C GLY A 223 2.35 -17.17 -4.47
N ARG A 224 3.62 -17.52 -4.70
CA ARG A 224 4.53 -17.86 -3.60
C ARG A 224 4.66 -16.66 -2.65
N ALA A 225 4.63 -16.89 -1.35
CA ALA A 225 4.90 -15.88 -0.33
C ALA A 225 6.07 -16.32 0.57
N ASP A 226 7.02 -15.43 0.78
CA ASP A 226 8.21 -15.71 1.58
C ASP A 226 8.32 -14.71 2.72
N PHE A 227 8.02 -15.14 3.94
CA PHE A 227 8.14 -14.36 5.17
C PHE A 227 9.43 -14.66 5.93
N SER A 228 10.39 -15.37 5.32
CA SER A 228 11.50 -15.92 6.08
C SER A 228 12.31 -14.87 6.83
N ASN A 229 12.81 -15.22 8.01
CA ASN A 229 13.58 -14.34 8.90
C ASN A 229 12.81 -13.12 9.45
N SER A 230 11.48 -13.16 9.43
CA SER A 230 10.65 -12.06 9.94
C SER A 230 10.38 -12.16 11.44
N THR A 231 10.02 -11.03 12.03
CA THR A 231 9.61 -10.97 13.45
C THR A 231 8.19 -10.44 13.58
N PHE A 232 7.38 -11.15 14.37
CA PHE A 232 6.04 -10.75 14.76
C PHE A 232 6.03 -10.57 16.28
N SER A 233 6.02 -9.32 16.74
CA SER A 233 6.16 -8.97 18.15
C SER A 233 4.86 -9.09 18.96
N ARG A 234 3.72 -9.18 18.26
CA ARG A 234 2.39 -9.41 18.81
C ARG A 234 1.67 -10.48 17.96
N ASN A 235 0.34 -10.52 18.01
CA ASN A 235 -0.42 -11.58 17.38
C ASN A 235 -0.34 -11.52 15.85
N LEU A 236 -0.29 -12.70 15.24
CA LEU A 236 -0.48 -12.92 13.81
C LEU A 236 -1.77 -13.70 13.59
N ASP A 237 -2.77 -13.04 13.03
CA ASP A 237 -4.06 -13.64 12.71
C ASP A 237 -4.15 -13.92 11.20
N CYS A 238 -4.09 -15.20 10.82
CA CYS A 238 -4.25 -15.71 9.46
C CYS A 238 -5.53 -16.54 9.34
N ILE A 239 -6.65 -16.08 9.89
CA ILE A 239 -7.90 -16.87 9.91
C ILE A 239 -8.52 -16.91 8.51
N GLY A 240 -8.84 -18.10 8.01
CA GLY A 240 -9.48 -18.26 6.69
C GLY A 240 -8.58 -17.90 5.52
N THR A 241 -7.26 -17.95 5.70
CA THR A 241 -6.29 -17.59 4.65
C THR A 241 -6.12 -18.69 3.60
N TYR A 242 -5.76 -18.33 2.37
CA TYR A 242 -5.38 -19.29 1.33
C TYR A 242 -3.87 -19.20 1.07
N HIS A 243 -3.20 -20.35 0.99
CA HIS A 243 -1.77 -20.46 0.75
C HIS A 243 -1.47 -21.40 -0.41
N GLU A 244 -1.00 -20.85 -1.53
CA GLU A 244 -0.42 -21.64 -2.63
C GLU A 244 0.87 -22.30 -2.16
N ARG A 245 1.86 -21.47 -1.77
CA ARG A 245 3.12 -21.85 -1.14
C ARG A 245 3.59 -20.70 -0.27
N THR A 246 3.63 -20.90 1.05
CA THR A 246 4.05 -19.86 2.00
C THR A 246 5.13 -20.37 2.96
N ALA A 247 6.22 -19.63 3.08
CA ALA A 247 7.30 -19.94 4.02
C ALA A 247 7.36 -18.87 5.12
N PHE A 248 7.37 -19.31 6.37
CA PHE A 248 7.66 -18.51 7.56
C PHE A 248 8.96 -18.96 8.21
N ASP A 249 9.92 -19.47 7.43
CA ASP A 249 11.11 -20.11 7.96
C ASP A 249 12.00 -19.11 8.71
N ASN A 250 12.62 -19.54 9.80
CA ASN A 250 13.48 -18.69 10.65
C ASN A 250 12.75 -17.49 11.29
N CYS A 251 11.42 -17.53 11.37
CA CYS A 251 10.64 -16.45 11.99
C CYS A 251 10.68 -16.49 13.52
N ARG A 252 10.43 -15.32 14.12
CA ARG A 252 10.24 -15.15 15.56
C ARG A 252 8.81 -14.67 15.82
N PHE A 253 8.02 -15.49 16.52
CA PHE A 253 6.65 -15.17 16.91
C PHE A 253 6.57 -14.94 18.42
N MET A 254 6.35 -13.69 18.81
CA MET A 254 6.26 -13.26 20.22
C MET A 254 4.81 -13.14 20.71
N GLY A 255 3.82 -13.43 19.86
CA GLY A 255 2.39 -13.45 20.21
C GLY A 255 1.73 -14.74 19.75
N GLU A 256 0.40 -14.77 19.79
CA GLU A 256 -0.38 -15.88 19.26
C GLU A 256 -0.32 -15.93 17.73
N VAL A 257 -0.30 -17.13 17.17
CA VAL A 257 -0.26 -17.37 15.72
C VAL A 257 -1.43 -18.25 15.34
N LYS A 258 -2.35 -17.74 14.52
CA LYS A 258 -3.64 -18.39 14.22
C LYS A 258 -3.85 -18.65 12.74
N PHE A 259 -4.13 -19.89 12.36
CA PHE A 259 -4.42 -20.29 10.98
C PHE A 259 -5.77 -21.02 10.84
N PHE A 260 -6.69 -20.86 11.79
CA PHE A 260 -7.99 -21.52 11.77
C PHE A 260 -8.73 -21.33 10.44
N LYS A 261 -9.35 -22.39 9.91
CA LYS A 261 -10.11 -22.41 8.64
C LYS A 261 -9.29 -22.02 7.39
N SER A 262 -7.96 -22.03 7.48
CA SER A 262 -7.12 -21.72 6.32
C SER A 262 -7.03 -22.91 5.38
N THR A 263 -6.59 -22.65 4.16
CA THR A 263 -6.40 -23.64 3.10
C THR A 263 -4.96 -23.62 2.63
N VAL A 264 -4.34 -24.80 2.49
CA VAL A 264 -2.98 -24.97 1.97
C VAL A 264 -3.03 -25.82 0.71
N GLU A 265 -2.68 -25.22 -0.43
CA GLU A 265 -2.68 -25.88 -1.73
C GLU A 265 -1.43 -26.73 -1.93
N ASN A 266 -0.22 -26.17 -1.78
CA ASN A 266 1.02 -26.93 -1.91
C ASN A 266 1.82 -27.02 -0.62
N ALA A 267 2.16 -25.89 0.01
CA ALA A 267 3.05 -25.93 1.17
C ALA A 267 2.88 -24.72 2.10
N LEU A 268 2.95 -25.00 3.39
CA LEU A 268 3.07 -24.01 4.45
C LEU A 268 4.20 -24.44 5.40
N SER A 269 5.25 -23.63 5.50
CA SER A 269 6.48 -23.98 6.22
C SER A 269 6.74 -23.05 7.40
N PHE A 270 7.11 -23.63 8.54
CA PHE A 270 7.58 -22.97 9.76
C PHE A 270 8.86 -23.66 10.25
N GLN A 271 9.88 -23.72 9.40
CA GLN A 271 11.15 -24.35 9.76
C GLN A 271 12.01 -23.39 10.57
N ASP A 272 12.63 -23.92 11.63
CA ASP A 272 13.53 -23.19 12.51
C ASP A 272 12.89 -21.91 13.08
N CYS A 273 11.61 -21.98 13.43
CA CYS A 273 10.88 -20.86 14.02
C CYS A 273 10.99 -20.84 15.55
N PHE A 274 10.95 -19.65 16.15
CA PHE A 274 10.77 -19.51 17.60
C PHE A 274 9.35 -19.05 17.90
N PHE A 275 8.67 -19.72 18.83
CA PHE A 275 7.32 -19.37 19.28
C PHE A 275 7.29 -19.16 20.80
N LEU A 276 6.95 -17.95 21.25
CA LEU A 276 6.92 -17.62 22.68
C LEU A 276 5.74 -18.26 23.42
N PHE A 277 4.58 -18.32 22.80
CA PHE A 277 3.32 -18.79 23.41
C PHE A 277 2.89 -20.19 22.95
N GLY A 278 3.86 -21.01 22.53
CA GLY A 278 3.61 -22.37 22.04
C GLY A 278 3.40 -22.45 20.53
N ALA A 279 3.15 -23.65 20.04
CA ALA A 279 3.00 -23.94 18.61
C ALA A 279 1.85 -23.14 17.96
N PRO A 280 1.94 -22.82 16.65
CA PRO A 280 0.88 -22.12 15.94
C PRO A 280 -0.42 -22.94 15.94
N GLN A 281 -1.57 -22.26 15.97
CA GLN A 281 -2.89 -22.90 15.90
C GLN A 281 -3.19 -23.27 14.45
N LEU A 282 -2.95 -24.54 14.11
CA LEU A 282 -3.00 -25.09 12.74
C LEU A 282 -4.17 -26.06 12.55
N ASP A 283 -5.22 -25.96 13.36
CA ASP A 283 -6.33 -26.91 13.36
C ASP A 283 -6.93 -27.11 11.97
N PHE A 284 -7.12 -28.38 11.59
CA PHE A 284 -7.73 -28.83 10.33
C PHE A 284 -6.90 -28.57 9.05
N LEU A 285 -5.62 -28.22 9.17
CA LEU A 285 -4.73 -28.14 8.01
C LEU A 285 -4.16 -29.51 7.61
N PRO A 286 -3.89 -29.74 6.31
CA PRO A 286 -3.35 -31.00 5.81
C PRO A 286 -1.91 -31.25 6.29
N GLU A 287 -1.70 -32.30 7.09
CA GLU A 287 -0.40 -32.62 7.71
C GLU A 287 0.73 -32.87 6.69
N ASP A 288 0.41 -33.37 5.51
CA ASP A 288 1.37 -33.67 4.43
C ASP A 288 1.92 -32.41 3.73
N LYS A 289 1.23 -31.27 3.89
CA LYS A 289 1.61 -29.98 3.27
C LYS A 289 2.14 -28.96 4.27
N VAL A 290 2.05 -29.25 5.57
CA VAL A 290 2.43 -28.32 6.63
C VAL A 290 3.67 -28.85 7.35
N VAL A 291 4.74 -28.05 7.36
CA VAL A 291 5.98 -28.39 8.05
C VAL A 291 6.19 -27.44 9.22
N VAL A 292 6.32 -27.98 10.43
CA VAL A 292 6.65 -27.20 11.64
C VAL A 292 7.90 -27.76 12.30
N ARG A 293 8.94 -26.94 12.43
CA ARG A 293 10.15 -27.27 13.20
C ARG A 293 10.51 -26.08 14.10
N ALA A 294 10.24 -26.20 15.38
CA ALA A 294 10.57 -25.14 16.34
C ALA A 294 12.06 -25.19 16.72
N ARG A 295 12.68 -24.01 16.88
CA ARG A 295 13.97 -23.85 17.58
C ARG A 295 13.74 -24.11 19.07
N LYS A 296 14.64 -24.89 19.66
CA LYS A 296 14.71 -25.07 21.11
C LYS A 296 15.19 -23.79 21.80
#